data_AF-A0A0F7M3Q3-F1
#
_entry.id   AF-A0A0F7M3Q3-F1
#
_cell.length_a   1.000
_cell.length_b   1.000
_cell.length_c   1.000
_cell.angle_alpha   90.00
_cell.angle_beta   90.00
_cell.angle_gamma   90.00
#
_symmetry.space_group_name_H-M   'P 1'
#
loop_
_entity.id
_entity.type
_entity.pdbx_description
1 polymer ?
#
loop_
_entity_poly.entity_id
_entity_poly.type
_entity_poly.pdbx_seq_one_letter_code
_entity_poly.pdbx_strand_id
1 'polypeptide(L)'
;MLHKFSVKNFRNFSDRLIFDLSSQQYEFNANAVNNGVIQHAMIYGPNGGGKSNLGLAMVDPVLHLIDSPSYLNSLDTNYLNGGAGVLIAEFDFEYRIDGVGINYKYGKKSRESMVYETLSIDGEQILHVDRRQSSHASIRLKGAENLKSDVGTSEISLLKYVRSNTILDETRCLSA
;
A
#
# COMPACT_ATOMS: atom_id res chain seq x y z
N MET A 1 4.68 4.49 -11.61
CA MET A 1 3.69 3.45 -11.95
C MET A 1 3.74 2.33 -10.93
N LEU A 2 2.61 1.67 -10.66
CA LEU A 2 2.56 0.45 -9.85
C LEU A 2 3.28 -0.66 -10.62
N HIS A 3 4.33 -1.23 -10.02
CA HIS A 3 5.17 -2.25 -10.61
C HIS A 3 4.80 -3.64 -10.12
N LYS A 4 4.45 -3.76 -8.84
CA LYS A 4 4.03 -5.04 -8.24
C LYS A 4 3.14 -4.78 -7.03
N PHE A 5 2.18 -5.68 -6.84
CA PHE A 5 1.28 -5.68 -5.69
C PHE A 5 1.27 -7.07 -5.07
N SER A 6 1.26 -7.15 -3.74
CA SER A 6 0.94 -8.41 -3.07
C SER A 6 0.01 -8.21 -1.88
N VAL A 7 -0.82 -9.22 -1.64
CA VAL A 7 -1.77 -9.23 -0.54
C VAL A 7 -1.84 -10.61 0.09
N LYS A 8 -1.98 -10.66 1.42
CA LYS A 8 -2.20 -11.88 2.19
C LYS A 8 -3.29 -11.64 3.22
N ASN A 9 -4.05 -12.69 3.54
CA ASN A 9 -5.08 -12.69 4.57
C ASN A 9 -6.23 -11.69 4.35
N PHE A 10 -6.43 -11.23 3.12
CA PHE A 10 -7.54 -10.34 2.75
C PHE A 10 -8.63 -11.16 2.04
N ARG A 11 -9.86 -11.13 2.57
CA ARG A 11 -11.01 -11.86 1.99
C ARG A 11 -10.66 -13.31 1.62
N ASN A 12 -10.72 -13.70 0.34
CA ASN A 12 -10.46 -15.08 -0.07
C ASN A 12 -8.97 -15.42 -0.25
N PHE A 13 -8.04 -14.49 -0.01
CA PHE A 13 -6.60 -14.72 -0.17
C PHE A 13 -5.99 -15.18 1.15
N SER A 14 -6.00 -16.48 1.43
CA SER A 14 -5.28 -17.07 2.59
C SER A 14 -3.78 -16.96 2.41
N ASP A 15 -3.29 -17.39 1.24
CA ASP A 15 -1.89 -17.30 0.86
C ASP A 15 -1.58 -15.95 0.22
N ARG A 16 -0.28 -15.65 0.13
CA ARG A 16 0.17 -14.41 -0.51
C ARG A 16 -0.10 -14.49 -2.01
N LEU A 17 -1.04 -13.67 -2.47
CA LEU A 17 -1.23 -13.39 -3.90
C LEU A 17 -0.22 -12.34 -4.33
N ILE A 18 0.45 -12.57 -5.44
CA ILE A 18 1.38 -11.62 -6.07
C ILE A 18 0.82 -11.28 -7.45
N PHE A 19 0.62 -9.98 -7.69
CA PHE A 19 0.24 -9.41 -8.96
C PHE A 19 1.41 -8.57 -9.48
N ASP A 20 2.20 -9.17 -10.37
CA ASP A 20 3.41 -8.59 -10.93
C ASP A 20 3.09 -7.95 -12.29
N LEU A 21 3.34 -6.64 -12.40
CA LEU A 21 3.11 -5.85 -13.61
C LEU A 21 4.42 -5.54 -14.34
N SER A 22 5.55 -6.13 -13.93
CA SER A 22 6.79 -6.05 -14.68
C SER A 22 6.62 -6.74 -16.03
N SER A 23 6.94 -6.03 -17.12
CA SER A 23 6.98 -6.65 -18.44
C SER A 23 8.24 -7.52 -18.51
N GLN A 24 8.07 -8.83 -18.48
CA GLN A 24 9.15 -9.76 -18.83
C GLN A 24 9.46 -9.69 -20.35
N GLN A 25 10.49 -10.41 -20.81
CA GLN A 25 10.98 -10.46 -22.21
C GLN A 25 9.96 -11.01 -23.24
N TYR A 26 8.68 -11.06 -22.93
CA TYR A 26 7.65 -11.34 -23.92
C TYR A 26 7.41 -10.09 -24.74
N GLU A 27 7.25 -10.24 -26.06
CA GLU A 27 6.84 -9.18 -26.97
C GLU A 27 5.39 -8.74 -26.64
N PHE A 28 5.22 -8.01 -25.54
CA PHE A 28 3.97 -7.35 -25.25
C PHE A 28 3.70 -6.31 -26.34
N ASN A 29 2.42 -6.12 -26.65
CA ASN A 29 2.00 -4.99 -27.46
C ASN A 29 2.57 -3.72 -26.83
N ALA A 30 3.40 -2.97 -27.57
CA ALA A 30 4.07 -1.77 -27.06
C ALA A 30 3.08 -0.71 -26.56
N ASN A 31 1.82 -0.75 -27.03
CA ASN A 31 0.76 0.13 -26.53
C ASN A 31 0.26 -0.25 -25.13
N ALA A 32 0.56 -1.46 -24.65
CA ALA A 32 0.15 -1.97 -23.35
C ALA A 32 1.27 -1.91 -22.30
N VAL A 33 2.49 -1.48 -22.68
CA VAL A 33 3.66 -1.40 -21.80
C VAL A 33 4.26 -0.01 -21.87
N ASN A 34 4.65 0.55 -20.72
CA ASN A 34 5.39 1.80 -20.62
C ASN A 34 6.54 1.63 -19.63
N ASN A 35 7.76 1.91 -20.07
CA ASN A 35 8.98 1.83 -19.26
C ASN A 35 9.12 0.49 -18.51
N GLY A 36 8.78 -0.62 -19.18
CA GLY A 36 8.87 -1.95 -18.60
C GLY A 36 7.74 -2.33 -17.63
N VAL A 37 6.66 -1.54 -17.56
CA VAL A 37 5.49 -1.77 -16.72
C VAL A 37 4.23 -1.92 -17.57
N ILE A 38 3.45 -2.96 -17.31
CA ILE A 38 2.16 -3.21 -17.96
C ILE A 38 1.16 -2.12 -17.56
N GLN A 39 0.64 -1.36 -18.52
CA GLN A 39 -0.35 -0.31 -18.32
C GLN A 39 -1.80 -0.82 -18.34
N HIS A 40 -2.06 -1.81 -19.19
CA HIS A 40 -3.39 -2.37 -19.42
C HIS A 40 -3.36 -3.87 -19.18
N ALA A 41 -4.10 -4.33 -18.17
CA ALA A 41 -4.23 -5.75 -17.82
C ALA A 41 -5.70 -6.14 -17.69
N MET A 42 -6.02 -7.35 -18.13
CA MET A 42 -7.36 -7.94 -17.98
C MET A 42 -7.29 -9.15 -17.04
N ILE A 43 -8.12 -9.14 -16.00
CA ILE A 43 -8.24 -10.24 -15.06
C ILE A 43 -9.58 -10.93 -15.31
N TYR A 44 -9.55 -12.20 -15.72
CA TYR A 44 -10.73 -13.02 -15.99
C TYR A 44 -10.60 -14.39 -15.32
N GLY A 45 -11.72 -15.11 -15.21
CA GLY A 45 -11.78 -16.39 -14.50
C GLY A 45 -13.15 -16.66 -13.88
N PRO A 46 -13.35 -17.84 -13.27
CA PRO A 46 -14.65 -18.28 -12.75
C PRO A 46 -15.19 -17.37 -11.63
N ASN A 47 -16.51 -17.40 -11.43
CA ASN A 47 -17.16 -16.71 -10.30
C ASN A 47 -16.60 -17.22 -8.97
N GLY A 48 -16.45 -16.31 -8.01
CA GLY A 48 -15.81 -16.63 -6.72
C GLY A 48 -14.28 -16.73 -6.76
N GLY A 49 -13.63 -16.65 -7.93
CA GLY A 49 -12.16 -16.73 -8.06
C GLY A 49 -11.36 -15.52 -7.53
N GLY A 50 -11.97 -14.62 -6.75
CA GLY A 50 -11.25 -13.50 -6.13
C GLY A 50 -10.97 -12.28 -7.01
N LYS A 51 -11.42 -12.27 -8.27
CA LYS A 51 -11.17 -11.15 -9.22
C LYS A 51 -11.59 -9.78 -8.67
N SER A 52 -12.83 -9.65 -8.18
CA SER A 52 -13.32 -8.42 -7.55
C SER A 52 -12.59 -8.11 -6.25
N ASN A 53 -12.18 -9.14 -5.50
CA ASN A 53 -11.42 -8.95 -4.26
C ASN A 53 -10.00 -8.45 -4.53
N LEU A 54 -9.36 -8.85 -5.62
CA LEU A 54 -8.09 -8.28 -6.06
C LEU A 54 -8.25 -6.79 -6.37
N GLY A 55 -9.29 -6.42 -7.11
CA GLY A 55 -9.62 -5.00 -7.35
C GLY A 55 -9.84 -4.21 -6.07
N LEU A 56 -10.63 -4.76 -5.12
CA LEU A 56 -10.85 -4.16 -3.81
C LEU A 56 -9.55 -4.01 -3.01
N ALA A 57 -8.67 -5.01 -3.05
CA ALA A 57 -7.39 -4.97 -2.35
C ALA A 57 -6.45 -3.90 -2.94
N MET A 58 -6.46 -3.72 -4.26
CA MET A 58 -5.64 -2.72 -4.94
C MET A 58 -6.09 -1.27 -4.68
N VAL A 59 -7.39 -1.05 -4.40
CA VAL A 59 -7.92 0.29 -4.07
C VAL A 59 -7.98 0.58 -2.56
N ASP A 60 -7.72 -0.42 -1.71
CA ASP A 60 -7.65 -0.24 -0.26
C ASP A 60 -6.80 0.96 0.20
N PRO A 61 -5.60 1.25 -0.35
CA PRO A 61 -4.79 2.36 0.14
C PRO A 61 -5.44 3.73 -0.10
N VAL A 62 -6.31 3.87 -1.10
CA VAL A 62 -7.05 5.11 -1.37
C VAL A 62 -7.92 5.48 -0.17
N LEU A 63 -8.48 4.49 0.53
CA LEU A 63 -9.44 4.69 1.61
C LEU A 63 -8.85 5.32 2.87
N HIS A 64 -7.57 5.09 3.13
CA HIS A 64 -6.91 5.69 4.29
C HIS A 64 -5.94 6.82 3.93
N LEU A 65 -5.51 6.95 2.68
CA LEU A 65 -4.64 8.04 2.23
C LEU A 65 -5.42 9.25 1.70
N ILE A 66 -6.63 9.06 1.16
CA ILE A 66 -7.43 10.11 0.56
C ILE A 66 -8.75 10.23 1.31
N ASP A 67 -9.13 11.45 1.67
CA ASP A 67 -10.45 11.77 2.21
C ASP A 67 -11.49 11.77 1.08
N SER A 68 -11.75 10.59 0.51
CA SER A 68 -12.78 10.39 -0.50
C SER A 68 -14.09 9.99 0.18
N PRO A 69 -15.26 10.52 -0.24
CA PRO A 69 -16.56 9.97 0.14
C PRO A 69 -16.71 8.59 -0.51
N SER A 70 -16.03 7.59 0.05
CA SER A 70 -15.89 6.30 -0.62
C SER A 70 -17.18 5.51 -0.49
N TYR A 71 -17.79 5.16 -1.62
CA TYR A 71 -18.94 4.26 -1.71
C TYR A 71 -18.56 2.77 -1.56
N LEU A 72 -17.38 2.46 -1.02
CA LEU A 72 -16.85 1.09 -0.91
C LEU A 72 -17.25 0.42 0.41
N ASN A 73 -18.54 0.50 0.76
CA ASN A 73 -19.13 -0.13 1.96
C ASN A 73 -18.89 -1.64 2.02
N SER A 74 -18.56 -2.27 0.88
CA SER A 74 -18.19 -3.68 0.84
C SER A 74 -17.01 -4.01 1.74
N LEU A 75 -16.12 -3.05 2.04
CA LEU A 75 -14.93 -3.23 2.88
C LEU A 75 -15.20 -3.12 4.38
N ASP A 76 -16.42 -2.74 4.78
CA ASP A 76 -16.81 -2.64 6.19
C ASP A 76 -17.09 -4.02 6.81
N THR A 77 -17.22 -5.06 5.97
CA THR A 77 -17.47 -6.44 6.40
C THR A 77 -16.53 -7.42 5.71
N ASN A 78 -16.24 -8.54 6.39
CA ASN A 78 -15.43 -9.65 5.84
C ASN A 78 -14.07 -9.20 5.29
N TYR A 79 -13.40 -8.26 5.98
CA TYR A 79 -12.12 -7.69 5.56
C TYR A 79 -11.00 -8.73 5.57
N LEU A 80 -10.89 -9.45 6.69
CA LEU A 80 -9.92 -10.52 6.89
C LEU A 80 -10.37 -11.82 6.21
N ASN A 81 -9.41 -12.66 5.87
CA ASN A 81 -9.66 -14.03 5.50
C ASN A 81 -10.28 -14.82 6.67
N GLY A 82 -11.23 -15.69 6.36
CA GLY A 82 -11.96 -16.50 7.35
C GLY A 82 -11.17 -17.67 7.94
N GLY A 83 -9.88 -17.80 7.63
CA GLY A 83 -9.00 -18.81 8.19
C GLY A 83 -8.79 -18.65 9.69
N ALA A 84 -8.62 -19.78 10.39
CA ALA A 84 -8.36 -19.77 11.83
C ALA A 84 -7.04 -19.04 12.14
N GLY A 85 -7.07 -18.16 13.15
CA GLY A 85 -5.89 -17.42 13.60
C GLY A 85 -5.46 -16.25 12.71
N VAL A 86 -6.25 -15.89 11.68
CA VAL A 86 -6.00 -14.69 10.89
C VAL A 86 -6.33 -13.45 11.71
N LEU A 87 -5.30 -12.65 12.03
CA LEU A 87 -5.45 -11.43 12.84
C LEU A 87 -5.33 -10.16 12.01
N ILE A 88 -4.61 -10.20 10.88
CA ILE A 88 -4.36 -9.05 10.02
C ILE A 88 -4.32 -9.46 8.54
N ALA A 89 -4.77 -8.56 7.68
CA ALA A 89 -4.49 -8.57 6.25
C ALA A 89 -3.24 -7.73 5.99
N GLU A 90 -2.35 -8.21 5.13
CA GLU A 90 -1.08 -7.58 4.82
C GLU A 90 -1.06 -7.17 3.35
N PHE A 91 -0.67 -5.92 3.09
CA PHE A 91 -0.63 -5.32 1.77
C PHE A 91 0.78 -4.79 1.50
N ASP A 92 1.21 -4.94 0.25
CA ASP A 92 2.53 -4.55 -0.21
C ASP A 92 2.42 -3.98 -1.64
N PHE A 93 2.68 -2.69 -1.77
CA PHE A 93 2.67 -1.98 -3.05
C PHE A 93 4.09 -1.54 -3.39
N GLU A 94 4.58 -1.98 -4.54
CA GLU A 94 5.86 -1.59 -5.11
C GLU A 94 5.61 -0.70 -6.33
N TYR A 95 6.06 0.56 -6.26
CA TYR A 95 5.98 1.52 -7.35
C TYR A 95 7.38 1.85 -7.89
N ARG A 96 7.41 2.21 -9.17
CA ARG A 96 8.57 2.83 -9.85
C ARG A 96 8.13 4.20 -10.36
N ILE A 97 8.62 5.28 -9.76
CA ILE A 97 8.28 6.66 -10.15
C ILE A 97 9.59 7.36 -10.50
N ASP A 98 9.73 7.82 -11.74
CA ASP A 98 10.93 8.53 -12.21
C ASP A 98 12.25 7.81 -11.88
N GLY A 99 12.27 6.48 -12.02
CA GLY A 99 13.43 5.63 -11.69
C GLY A 99 13.56 5.26 -10.21
N VAL A 100 12.87 5.96 -9.31
CA VAL A 100 12.88 5.73 -7.86
C VAL A 100 11.95 4.57 -7.48
N GLY A 101 12.46 3.66 -6.67
CA GLY A 101 11.70 2.54 -6.10
C GLY A 101 10.98 2.97 -4.83
N ILE A 102 9.65 2.87 -4.80
CA ILE A 102 8.84 3.17 -3.62
C ILE A 102 8.14 1.89 -3.17
N ASN A 103 8.35 1.52 -1.91
CA ASN A 103 7.68 0.37 -1.32
C ASN A 103 6.79 0.81 -0.15
N TYR A 104 5.48 0.60 -0.31
CA TYR A 104 4.48 0.95 0.68
C TYR A 104 3.79 -0.31 1.22
N LYS A 105 4.05 -0.60 2.49
CA LYS A 105 3.60 -1.82 3.18
C LYS A 105 2.76 -1.45 4.38
N TYR A 106 1.69 -2.21 4.61
CA TYR A 106 0.88 -2.03 5.80
C TYR A 106 0.07 -3.28 6.14
N GLY A 107 -0.34 -3.34 7.41
CA GLY A 107 -1.19 -4.42 7.91
C GLY A 107 -2.41 -3.85 8.63
N LYS A 108 -3.57 -4.46 8.43
CA LYS A 108 -4.86 -3.98 8.95
C LYS A 108 -5.69 -5.10 9.55
N LYS A 109 -6.45 -4.80 10.62
CA LYS A 109 -7.49 -5.69 11.18
C LYS A 109 -8.84 -5.49 10.51
N SER A 110 -9.10 -4.27 10.05
CA SER A 110 -10.32 -3.82 9.41
C SER A 110 -9.97 -2.68 8.46
N ARG A 111 -10.96 -2.15 7.73
CA ARG A 111 -10.80 -0.97 6.87
C ARG A 111 -10.12 0.20 7.59
N GLU A 112 -10.49 0.44 8.85
CA GLU A 112 -10.07 1.60 9.64
C GLU A 112 -8.92 1.29 10.61
N SER A 113 -8.71 0.01 10.95
CA SER A 113 -7.76 -0.39 11.97
C SER A 113 -6.40 -0.76 11.41
N MET A 114 -5.54 0.26 11.23
CA MET A 114 -4.13 0.11 10.86
C MET A 114 -3.29 -0.42 12.02
N VAL A 115 -2.58 -1.54 11.81
CA VAL A 115 -1.72 -2.18 12.81
C VAL A 115 -0.28 -1.72 12.66
N TYR A 116 0.26 -1.80 11.46
CA TYR A 116 1.59 -1.31 11.13
C TYR A 116 1.59 -0.70 9.74
N GLU A 117 2.56 0.17 9.51
CA GLU A 117 2.74 0.85 8.23
C GLU A 117 4.22 1.13 8.02
N THR A 118 4.68 1.00 6.78
CA THR A 118 6.06 1.23 6.39
C THR A 118 6.11 1.82 4.99
N LEU A 119 6.88 2.89 4.83
CA LEU A 119 7.23 3.47 3.53
C LEU A 119 8.74 3.41 3.38
N SER A 120 9.21 2.81 2.30
CA SER A 120 10.62 2.80 1.93
C SER A 120 10.81 3.43 0.55
N ILE A 121 11.91 4.16 0.38
CA ILE A 121 12.31 4.80 -0.88
C ILE A 121 13.74 4.32 -1.18
N ASP A 122 13.95 3.72 -2.34
CA ASP A 122 15.21 3.08 -2.76
C ASP A 122 15.82 2.13 -1.71
N GLY A 123 14.94 1.41 -1.01
CA GLY A 123 15.32 0.45 0.03
C GLY A 123 15.57 1.07 1.40
N GLU A 124 15.62 2.39 1.53
CA GLU A 124 15.71 3.07 2.81
C GLU A 124 14.34 3.24 3.44
N GLN A 125 14.18 2.81 4.70
CA GLN A 125 12.95 2.99 5.45
C GLN A 125 12.77 4.46 5.87
N ILE A 126 11.80 5.13 5.27
CA ILE A 126 11.50 6.54 5.49
C ILE A 126 10.47 6.74 6.59
N LEU A 127 9.41 5.93 6.60
CA LEU A 127 8.36 5.94 7.62
C LEU A 127 8.16 4.54 8.16
N HIS A 128 7.96 4.42 9.47
CA HIS A 128 7.60 3.15 10.08
C HIS A 128 6.86 3.34 11.41
N VAL A 129 5.81 2.55 11.62
CA VAL A 129 5.18 2.36 12.92
C VAL A 129 4.66 0.94 13.02
N ASP A 130 4.87 0.29 14.17
CA ASP A 130 4.23 -0.97 14.54
C ASP A 130 3.55 -0.82 15.90
N ARG A 131 2.23 -0.65 15.87
CA ARG A 131 1.41 -0.38 17.07
C ARG A 131 1.29 -1.59 17.99
N ARG A 132 1.75 -2.76 17.57
CA ARG A 132 1.86 -3.94 18.45
C ARG A 132 3.03 -3.81 19.42
N GLN A 133 4.01 -2.98 19.06
CA GLN A 133 5.25 -2.78 19.81
C GLN A 133 5.26 -1.42 20.53
N SER A 134 4.85 -0.35 19.84
CA SER A 134 4.93 1.01 20.36
C SER A 134 4.03 1.98 19.59
N SER A 135 3.61 3.08 20.24
CA SER A 135 2.99 4.23 19.57
C SER A 135 3.99 5.18 18.92
N HIS A 136 5.29 4.95 19.11
CA HIS A 136 6.33 5.78 18.49
C HIS A 136 6.59 5.39 17.04
N ALA A 137 6.41 6.35 16.15
CA ALA A 137 6.75 6.28 14.73
C ALA A 137 8.20 6.71 14.48
N SER A 138 8.86 6.02 13.56
CA SER A 138 10.11 6.46 12.94
C SER A 138 9.78 7.24 11.68
N ILE A 139 10.26 8.50 11.61
CA ILE A 139 10.04 9.41 10.47
C ILE A 139 11.41 9.96 10.07
N ARG A 140 11.84 9.70 8.84
CA ARG A 140 13.12 10.13 8.26
C ARG A 140 12.89 10.99 7.03
N LEU A 141 12.16 12.09 7.19
CA LEU A 141 11.91 13.08 6.14
C LEU A 141 12.49 14.41 6.56
N LYS A 142 13.19 15.07 5.63
CA LYS A 142 13.62 16.46 5.82
C LYS A 142 12.39 17.36 5.93
N GLY A 143 12.36 18.25 6.91
CA GLY A 143 11.21 19.10 7.22
C GLY A 143 10.18 18.47 8.17
N ALA A 144 10.40 17.22 8.62
CA ALA A 144 9.54 16.55 9.60
C ALA A 144 10.18 16.45 11.00
N GLU A 145 11.25 17.20 11.27
CA GLU A 145 12.04 17.11 12.50
C GLU A 145 11.23 17.48 13.75
N ASN A 146 10.27 18.40 13.60
CA ASN A 146 9.39 18.85 14.68
C ASN A 146 8.09 18.03 14.79
N LEU A 147 7.91 17.03 13.92
CA LEU A 147 6.69 16.22 13.95
C LEU A 147 6.69 15.31 15.17
N LYS A 148 5.56 15.24 15.88
CA LYS A 148 5.43 14.38 17.06
C LYS A 148 5.56 12.92 16.64
N SER A 149 6.59 12.23 17.12
CA SER A 149 6.85 10.82 16.82
C SER A 149 5.89 9.89 17.55
N ASP A 150 5.41 10.26 18.74
CA ASP A 150 4.34 9.52 19.41
C ASP A 150 2.97 9.85 18.80
N VAL A 151 2.47 8.92 17.98
CA VAL A 151 1.17 9.02 17.31
C VAL A 151 0.01 8.50 18.17
N GLY A 152 0.29 8.11 19.43
CA GLY A 152 -0.69 7.64 20.39
C GLY A 152 -1.44 6.39 19.92
N THR A 153 -2.72 6.30 20.29
CA THR A 153 -3.61 5.18 19.92
C THR A 153 -4.29 5.38 18.57
N SER A 154 -3.91 6.40 17.80
CA SER A 154 -4.54 6.69 16.52
C SER A 154 -4.22 5.59 15.51
N GLU A 155 -5.25 4.97 14.94
CA GLU A 155 -5.13 3.98 13.86
C GLU A 155 -5.06 4.64 12.46
N ILE A 156 -4.90 5.97 12.40
CA ILE A 156 -4.73 6.72 11.15
C ILE A 156 -3.40 6.32 10.49
N SER A 157 -3.37 6.33 9.16
CA SER A 157 -2.12 6.16 8.40
C SER A 157 -1.07 7.20 8.82
N LEU A 158 0.12 6.73 9.18
CA LEU A 158 1.31 7.53 9.44
C LEU A 158 1.67 8.37 8.22
N LEU A 159 1.57 7.82 7.01
CA LEU A 159 1.83 8.58 5.78
C LEU A 159 0.84 9.75 5.63
N LYS A 160 -0.45 9.51 5.90
CA LYS A 160 -1.46 10.58 5.92
C LYS A 160 -1.18 11.60 7.02
N TYR A 161 -0.81 11.15 8.22
CA TYR A 161 -0.48 12.02 9.35
C TYR A 161 0.69 12.96 9.01
N VAL A 162 1.79 12.41 8.50
CA VAL A 162 2.96 13.19 8.06
C VAL A 162 2.52 14.21 7.01
N ARG A 163 1.87 13.77 5.92
CA ARG A 163 1.43 14.67 4.83
C ARG A 163 0.57 15.83 5.34
N SER A 164 -0.32 15.59 6.30
CA SER A 164 -1.23 16.62 6.82
C SER A 164 -0.59 17.56 7.85
N ASN A 165 0.57 17.22 8.41
CA ASN A 165 1.17 17.96 9.54
C ASN A 165 2.60 18.44 9.26
N THR A 166 3.14 18.22 8.06
CA THR A 166 4.47 18.72 7.67
C THR A 166 4.38 19.65 6.49
N ILE A 167 5.14 20.74 6.54
CA ILE A 167 5.52 21.50 5.34
C ILE A 167 6.83 20.87 4.89
N LEU A 168 6.78 20.04 3.85
CA LEU A 168 7.98 19.41 3.31
C LEU A 168 8.74 20.43 2.47
N ASP A 169 10.04 20.55 2.70
CA ASP A 169 10.90 21.31 1.79
C ASP A 169 10.83 20.68 0.40
N GLU A 170 10.83 21.50 -0.65
CA GLU A 170 10.97 21.03 -2.02
C GLU A 170 12.28 20.25 -2.15
N THR A 171 12.18 18.93 -2.04
CA THR A 171 13.30 18.07 -2.30
C THR A 171 13.36 17.93 -3.81
N ARG A 172 14.27 18.67 -4.46
CA ARG A 172 14.59 18.40 -5.87
C ARG A 172 14.91 16.91 -5.97
N CYS A 173 14.06 16.14 -6.66
CA CYS A 173 14.47 14.83 -7.16
C CYS A 173 15.81 15.05 -7.86
N LEU A 174 16.85 14.37 -7.39
CA LEU A 174 18.16 14.43 -8.02
C LEU A 174 18.00 13.90 -9.44
N SER A 175 17.94 14.80 -10.41
CA SER A 175 18.19 14.50 -11.81
C SER A 175 19.65 14.04 -11.90
N ALA A 176 19.85 12.75 -12.18
CA ALA A 176 21.09 12.21 -12.70
C ALA A 176 20.76 11.41 -13.96
#